data_AF-E8R739-F1
#
_entry.id   AF-E8R739-F1
#
_cell.length_a   1.000
_cell.length_b   1.000
_cell.length_c   1.000
_cell.angle_alpha   90.00
_cell.angle_beta   90.00
_cell.angle_gamma   90.00
#
_symmetry.space_group_name_H-M   'P 1'
#
loop_
_entity.id
_entity.type
_entity.pdbx_description
1 polymer ?
#
loop_
_entity_poly.entity_id
_entity_poly.type
_entity_poly.pdbx_seq_one_letter_code
_entity_poly.pdbx_strand_id
1 'polypeptide(L)'
;MISDLAEFLRRHGFKVIAYRDALRVPDEELPIYLEVKLDAGKIYTAIGFTEELREILEEKASGGESIEDIVEDALSRLNTCALLVKKWADERRLVTIFRLREGSVELMDLLEELREEMEG
;
A
#
# COMPACT_ATOMS: atom_id res chain seq x y z
N MET A 1 -6.05 5.32 19.89
CA MET A 1 -5.58 4.08 19.23
C MET A 1 -5.27 4.31 17.76
N ILE A 2 -6.26 4.60 16.91
CA ILE A 2 -6.02 4.91 15.48
C ILE A 2 -5.11 6.13 15.29
N SER A 3 -5.36 7.19 16.08
CA SER A 3 -4.52 8.41 16.09
C SER A 3 -3.09 8.14 16.54
N ASP A 4 -2.90 7.26 17.54
CA ASP A 4 -1.58 6.91 18.06
C ASP A 4 -0.76 6.12 17.03
N LEU A 5 -1.41 5.22 16.29
CA LEU A 5 -0.79 4.52 15.17
C LEU A 5 -0.44 5.49 14.03
N ALA A 6 -1.33 6.44 13.72
CA ALA A 6 -1.05 7.46 12.71
C ALA A 6 0.16 8.32 13.07
N GLU A 7 0.26 8.77 14.33
CA GLU A 7 1.43 9.51 14.81
C GLU A 7 2.70 8.67 14.77
N PHE A 8 2.62 7.39 15.17
CA PHE A 8 3.75 6.48 15.10
C PHE A 8 4.29 6.37 13.67
N LEU A 9 3.43 6.11 12.69
CA LEU A 9 3.82 5.99 11.28
C LEU A 9 4.39 7.32 10.72
N ARG A 10 3.80 8.47 11.09
CA ARG A 10 4.34 9.79 10.70
C ARG A 10 5.74 10.04 11.22
N ARG A 11 6.05 9.62 12.45
CA ARG A 11 7.41 9.71 13.01
C ARG A 11 8.43 8.85 12.27
N HIS A 12 7.96 7.84 11.54
CA HIS A 12 8.75 6.99 10.66
C HIS A 12 8.79 7.49 9.20
N GLY A 13 8.29 8.70 8.93
CA GLY A 13 8.37 9.35 7.62
C GLY A 13 7.18 9.12 6.70
N PHE A 14 6.17 8.34 7.11
CA PHE A 14 5.03 8.06 6.25
C PHE A 14 4.00 9.18 6.26
N LYS A 15 3.47 9.51 5.08
CA LYS A 15 2.23 10.29 4.96
C LYS A 15 1.06 9.42 5.41
N VAL A 16 0.24 9.92 6.33
CA VAL A 16 -0.91 9.16 6.86
C VAL A 16 -2.18 9.98 6.79
N ILE A 17 -3.18 9.43 6.10
CA ILE A 17 -4.54 9.94 6.03
C ILE A 17 -5.38 9.14 7.01
N ALA A 18 -5.91 9.80 8.03
CA ALA A 18 -6.68 9.15 9.08
C ALA A 18 -8.18 9.36 8.88
N TYR A 19 -8.93 8.27 8.99
CA TYR A 19 -10.39 8.21 9.03
C TYR A 19 -10.83 7.79 10.44
N ARG A 20 -12.14 7.64 10.65
CA ARG A 20 -12.70 7.32 11.98
C ARG A 20 -12.15 6.00 12.56
N ASP A 21 -12.02 4.98 11.72
CA ASP A 21 -11.69 3.60 12.07
C ASP A 21 -10.61 2.98 11.16
N ALA A 22 -10.03 3.80 10.27
CA ALA A 22 -9.05 3.36 9.29
C ALA A 22 -7.94 4.40 9.09
N LEU A 23 -6.78 3.94 8.63
CA LEU A 23 -5.70 4.75 8.09
C LEU A 23 -5.45 4.34 6.64
N ARG A 24 -5.06 5.31 5.81
CA ARG A 24 -4.41 5.05 4.53
C ARG A 24 -3.03 5.68 4.52
N VAL A 25 -2.06 4.88 4.11
CA VAL A 25 -0.67 5.32 3.88
C VAL A 25 -0.43 5.23 2.38
N PRO A 26 -0.59 6.33 1.63
CA PRO A 26 -0.34 6.34 0.20
C PRO A 26 1.16 6.16 -0.08
N ASP A 27 1.46 5.53 -1.22
CA ASP A 27 2.76 5.64 -1.86
C ASP A 27 2.97 7.06 -2.41
N GLU A 28 4.23 7.43 -2.64
CA GLU A 28 4.60 8.77 -3.09
C GLU A 28 4.52 8.93 -4.61
N GLU A 29 4.66 7.84 -5.37
CA GLU A 29 4.81 7.86 -6.82
C GLU A 29 3.60 7.26 -7.54
N LEU A 30 2.99 6.23 -6.94
CA LEU A 30 1.82 5.56 -7.49
C LEU A 30 0.59 5.80 -6.62
N PRO A 31 -0.61 5.80 -7.20
CA PRO A 31 -1.86 5.93 -6.44
C PRO A 31 -2.26 4.60 -5.77
N ILE A 32 -1.27 3.94 -5.15
CA ILE A 32 -1.43 2.77 -4.31
C ILE A 32 -1.29 3.18 -2.84
N TYR A 33 -1.83 2.38 -1.92
CA TYR A 33 -1.79 2.68 -0.51
C TYR A 33 -1.87 1.43 0.36
N LEU A 34 -1.30 1.52 1.56
CA LEU A 34 -1.57 0.58 2.64
C LEU A 34 -2.84 1.04 3.38
N GLU A 35 -3.89 0.23 3.37
CA GLU A 35 -5.06 0.42 4.21
C GLU A 35 -4.89 -0.33 5.54
N VAL A 36 -5.12 0.37 6.65
CA VAL A 36 -5.05 -0.20 8.00
C VAL A 36 -6.36 0.07 8.72
N LYS A 37 -7.17 -0.97 8.96
CA LYS A 37 -8.46 -0.88 9.66
C LYS A 37 -8.36 -1.46 11.06
N LEU A 38 -8.94 -0.76 12.04
CA LEU A 38 -9.03 -1.22 13.42
C LEU A 38 -10.46 -1.65 13.72
N ASP A 39 -10.67 -2.93 13.98
CA ASP A 39 -11.98 -3.47 14.32
C ASP A 39 -11.87 -4.49 15.45
N ALA A 40 -12.69 -4.32 16.50
CA ALA A 40 -12.80 -5.24 17.64
C ALA A 40 -11.45 -5.73 18.23
N GLY A 41 -10.44 -4.86 18.34
CA GLY A 41 -9.11 -5.21 18.87
C GLY A 41 -8.19 -5.94 17.89
N LYS A 42 -8.58 -6.00 16.61
CA LYS A 42 -7.79 -6.51 15.50
C LYS A 42 -7.36 -5.36 14.60
N ILE A 43 -6.21 -5.56 13.97
CA ILE A 43 -5.71 -4.68 12.90
C ILE A 43 -5.72 -5.49 11.61
N TYR A 44 -6.42 -4.96 10.62
CA TYR A 44 -6.46 -5.48 9.26
C TYR A 44 -5.60 -4.59 8.39
N THR A 45 -4.67 -5.20 7.65
CA THR A 45 -3.77 -4.47 6.76
C THR A 45 -3.89 -5.05 5.36
N ALA A 46 -4.16 -4.20 4.38
CA ALA A 46 -4.28 -4.58 2.97
C ALA A 46 -3.61 -3.54 2.08
N ILE A 47 -3.22 -3.95 0.88
CA ILE A 47 -2.80 -3.03 -0.18
C ILE A 47 -4.04 -2.71 -1.01
N GLY A 48 -4.24 -1.44 -1.33
CA GLY A 48 -5.27 -1.00 -2.25
C GLY A 48 -4.68 0.02 -3.22
N PHE A 49 -5.43 0.30 -4.28
CA PHE A 49 -5.07 1.28 -5.29
C PHE A 49 -6.33 1.98 -5.79
N THR A 50 -6.16 3.10 -6.49
CA THR A 50 -7.28 3.83 -7.11
C THR A 50 -7.43 3.45 -8.59
N GLU A 51 -8.56 3.80 -9.17
CA GLU A 51 -8.85 3.58 -10.60
C GLU A 51 -7.83 4.27 -11.53
N GLU A 52 -7.26 5.40 -11.08
CA GLU A 52 -6.23 6.17 -11.80
C GLU A 52 -4.88 5.43 -11.96
N LEU A 53 -4.67 4.30 -11.28
CA LEU A 53 -3.38 3.58 -11.33
C LEU A 53 -3.00 3.19 -12.76
N ARG A 54 -3.96 2.68 -13.54
CA ARG A 54 -3.72 2.20 -14.89
C ARG A 54 -3.20 3.33 -15.79
N GLU A 55 -3.90 4.46 -15.82
CA GLU A 55 -3.52 5.63 -16.62
C GLU A 55 -2.12 6.15 -16.24
N ILE A 56 -1.80 6.19 -14.95
CA ILE A 56 -0.49 6.62 -14.48
C ILE A 56 0.61 5.65 -14.90
N LEU A 57 0.37 4.33 -14.84
CA LEU A 57 1.34 3.33 -15.29
C LEU A 57 1.56 3.41 -16.80
N GLU A 58 0.51 3.59 -17.60
CA GLU A 58 0.60 3.78 -19.06
C GLU A 58 1.41 5.04 -19.42
N GLU A 59 1.20 6.15 -18.72
CA GLU A 59 1.96 7.40 -18.91
C GLU A 59 3.45 7.17 -18.63
N LYS A 60 3.77 6.51 -17.50
CA LYS A 60 5.14 6.19 -17.10
C LYS A 60 5.84 5.26 -18.09
N ALA A 61 5.15 4.21 -18.51
CA ALA A 61 5.65 3.27 -19.52
C ALA A 61 5.92 3.98 -20.86
N SER A 62 5.01 4.85 -21.29
CA SER A 62 5.18 5.67 -22.50
C SER A 62 6.34 6.67 -22.39
N GLY A 63 6.64 7.12 -21.17
CA GLY A 63 7.82 7.91 -20.84
C GLY A 63 9.14 7.13 -20.86
N GLY A 64 9.10 5.81 -21.06
CA GLY A 64 10.25 4.91 -21.05
C GLY A 64 10.70 4.50 -19.65
N GLU A 65 9.88 4.73 -18.62
CA GLU A 65 10.13 4.22 -17.28
C GLU A 65 9.76 2.73 -17.17
N SER A 66 10.50 1.99 -16.34
CA SER A 66 10.19 0.59 -16.04
C SER A 66 9.08 0.50 -15.00
N ILE A 67 7.85 0.24 -15.45
CA ILE A 67 6.70 0.14 -14.55
C ILE A 67 6.82 -1.02 -13.55
N GLU A 68 7.52 -2.10 -13.92
CA GLU A 68 7.80 -3.22 -13.03
C GLU A 68 8.65 -2.75 -11.84
N ASP A 69 9.76 -2.05 -12.10
CA ASP A 69 10.64 -1.52 -11.04
C ASP A 69 9.89 -0.52 -10.13
N ILE A 70 9.07 0.36 -10.72
CA ILE A 70 8.31 1.36 -9.95
C ILE A 70 7.30 0.68 -9.01
N VAL A 71 6.57 -0.33 -9.49
CA VAL A 71 5.62 -1.07 -8.65
C VAL A 71 6.35 -1.89 -7.58
N GLU A 72 7.46 -2.54 -7.92
CA GLU A 72 8.26 -3.29 -6.93
C GLU A 72 8.77 -2.38 -5.81
N ASP A 73 9.27 -1.20 -6.15
CA ASP A 73 9.73 -0.20 -5.20
C ASP A 73 8.58 0.30 -4.31
N ALA A 74 7.43 0.59 -4.90
CA ALA A 74 6.24 1.02 -4.17
C ALA A 74 5.74 -0.08 -3.20
N LEU A 75 5.67 -1.33 -3.66
CA LEU A 75 5.33 -2.49 -2.83
C LEU A 75 6.33 -2.68 -1.68
N SER A 76 7.63 -2.48 -1.92
CA SER A 76 8.67 -2.57 -0.90
C SER A 76 8.48 -1.51 0.20
N ARG A 77 8.16 -0.26 -0.18
CA ARG A 77 7.82 0.82 0.76
C ARG A 77 6.58 0.50 1.59
N LEU A 78 5.50 0.03 0.95
CA LEU A 78 4.27 -0.36 1.66
C LEU A 78 4.48 -1.55 2.59
N ASN A 79 5.29 -2.54 2.19
CA ASN A 79 5.66 -3.68 3.03
C ASN A 79 6.44 -3.24 4.27
N THR A 80 7.37 -2.29 4.12
CA THR A 80 8.09 -1.69 5.24
C THR A 80 7.13 -1.00 6.22
N CYS A 81 6.15 -0.24 5.71
CA CYS A 81 5.09 0.34 6.53
C CYS A 81 4.27 -0.74 7.26
N ALA A 82 3.88 -1.82 6.57
CA ALA A 82 3.11 -2.91 7.16
C ALA A 82 3.87 -3.61 8.31
N LEU A 83 5.19 -3.78 8.19
CA LEU A 83 6.04 -4.30 9.26
C LEU A 83 6.07 -3.37 10.48
N LEU A 84 6.08 -2.05 10.28
CA LEU A 84 5.98 -1.09 11.37
C LEU A 84 4.62 -1.16 12.06
N VAL A 85 3.53 -1.29 11.30
CA VAL A 85 2.18 -1.53 11.85
C VAL A 85 2.17 -2.80 12.69
N LYS A 86 2.78 -3.88 12.20
CA LYS A 86 2.90 -5.15 12.94
C LYS A 86 3.63 -4.94 14.27
N LYS A 87 4.80 -4.33 14.23
CA LYS A 87 5.60 -4.06 15.43
C LYS A 87 4.81 -3.25 16.46
N TRP A 88 4.13 -2.20 16.03
CA TRP A 88 3.31 -1.37 16.89
C TRP A 88 2.14 -2.15 17.54
N ALA A 89 1.53 -3.05 16.77
CA ALA A 89 0.45 -3.93 17.23
C ALA A 89 0.93 -4.97 18.24
N ASP A 90 2.08 -5.60 17.98
CA ASP A 90 2.70 -6.62 18.83
C ASP A 90 3.03 -6.05 20.22
N GLU A 91 3.60 -4.84 20.29
CA GLU A 91 3.85 -4.11 21.55
C GLU A 91 2.59 -3.88 22.39
N ARG A 92 1.42 -3.88 21.74
CA ARG A 92 0.10 -3.65 22.34
C ARG A 92 -0.75 -4.91 22.45
N ARG A 93 -0.19 -6.08 22.11
CA ARG A 93 -0.88 -7.38 22.12
C ARG A 93 -2.16 -7.39 21.28
N LEU A 94 -2.18 -6.65 20.18
CA LEU A 94 -3.28 -6.64 19.23
C LEU A 94 -3.10 -7.77 18.21
N VAL A 95 -4.21 -8.36 17.77
CA VAL A 95 -4.17 -9.38 16.72
C VAL A 95 -4.04 -8.70 15.37
N THR A 96 -3.10 -9.15 14.54
CA THR A 96 -2.87 -8.60 13.21
C THR A 96 -3.28 -9.58 12.12
N ILE A 97 -3.94 -9.07 11.08
CA ILE A 97 -4.38 -9.81 9.91
C ILE A 97 -3.84 -9.07 8.68
N PHE A 98 -2.80 -9.63 8.06
CA PHE A 98 -2.15 -9.07 6.88
C PHE A 98 -2.64 -9.76 5.61
N ARG A 99 -3.24 -9.00 4.71
CA ARG A 99 -3.68 -9.41 3.37
C ARG A 99 -2.93 -8.64 2.27
N LEU A 100 -1.62 -8.47 2.46
CA LEU A 100 -0.79 -7.74 1.51
C LEU A 100 -0.66 -8.48 0.18
N ARG A 101 -0.57 -9.82 0.25
CA ARG A 101 -0.43 -10.67 -0.94
C ARG A 101 -1.57 -10.53 -1.93
N GLU A 102 -2.81 -10.41 -1.45
CA GLU A 102 -3.98 -10.26 -2.31
C GLU A 102 -3.83 -9.00 -3.18
N GLY A 103 -3.62 -7.83 -2.56
CA GLY A 103 -3.42 -6.59 -3.31
C GLY A 103 -2.13 -6.56 -4.14
N SER A 104 -1.05 -7.25 -3.72
CA SER A 104 0.14 -7.39 -4.56
C SER A 104 -0.13 -8.22 -5.81
N VAL A 105 -0.88 -9.33 -5.71
CA VAL A 105 -1.23 -10.16 -6.87
C VAL A 105 -2.09 -9.35 -7.84
N GLU A 106 -3.10 -8.64 -7.35
CA GLU A 106 -3.94 -7.77 -8.18
C GLU A 106 -3.13 -6.70 -8.94
N LEU A 107 -2.09 -6.14 -8.30
CA LEU A 107 -1.18 -5.19 -8.96
C LEU A 107 -0.30 -5.85 -10.03
N MET A 108 0.20 -7.07 -9.78
CA MET A 108 1.01 -7.79 -10.77
C MET A 108 0.17 -8.22 -11.97
N ASP A 109 -1.06 -8.67 -11.75
CA ASP A 109 -1.99 -9.02 -12.82
C ASP A 109 -2.24 -7.81 -13.74
N LEU A 110 -2.44 -6.61 -13.15
CA LEU A 110 -2.57 -5.36 -13.92
C LEU A 110 -1.32 -5.03 -14.74
N LEU A 111 -0.12 -5.26 -14.21
CA LEU A 111 1.13 -5.03 -14.95
C LEU A 111 1.28 -6.00 -16.14
N GLU A 112 0.90 -7.26 -15.95
CA GLU A 112 0.91 -8.26 -17.02
C GLU A 112 -0.04 -7.85 -18.15
N GLU A 113 -1.27 -7.44 -17.82
CA GLU A 113 -2.24 -6.92 -18.80
C GLU A 113 -1.67 -5.74 -19.60
N LEU A 114 -1.08 -4.75 -18.91
CA LEU A 114 -0.49 -3.58 -19.54
C LEU A 114 0.67 -3.93 -20.48
N ARG A 115 1.52 -4.87 -20.09
CA ARG A 115 2.63 -5.32 -20.94
C ARG A 115 2.12 -6.01 -22.19
N GLU A 116 1.12 -6.87 -22.08
CA GLU A 116 0.52 -7.55 -23.23
C GLU A 116 -0.11 -6.55 -24.22
N GLU A 117 -0.75 -5.50 -23.72
CA GLU A 117 -1.33 -4.43 -24.55
C GLU A 117 -0.26 -3.59 -25.27
N MET A 118 0.94 -3.42 -24.69
CA MET A 118 2.04 -2.67 -25.29
C MET A 118 2.84 -3.47 -26.32
N GLU A 119 2.90 -4.80 -26.18
CA GLU A 119 3.62 -5.70 -27.08
C GLU A 119 2.79 -6.13 -28.31
N GLY A 120 1.48 -5.90 -28.30
CA GLY A 120 0.52 -6.26 -29.37
C GLY A 120 0.28 -5.17 -30.41
#